data_AF-A0A5U2NVV6-F1
#
_entry.id   AF-A0A5U2NVV6-F1
#
_cell.length_a   1.000
_cell.length_b   1.000
_cell.length_c   1.000
_cell.angle_alpha   90.00
_cell.angle_beta   90.00
_cell.angle_gamma   90.00
#
_symmetry.space_group_name_H-M   'P 1'
#
loop_
_entity.id
_entity.type
_entity.pdbx_description
1 polymer ?
#
loop_
_entity_poly.entity_id
_entity_poly.type
_entity_poly.pdbx_seq_one_letter_code
_entity_poly.pdbx_strand_id
1 'polypeptide(L)' 'MTYVDLTTEIETFIKNILSDTTYTVEQRLGFAYGSYLTWHALIKGTFKPEDDRRLWLLTQPHYD' A
#
# COMPACT_ATOMS: atom_id res chain seq x y z
N MET A 1 -4.51 17.72 -1.18
CA MET A 1 -3.77 16.59 -0.60
C MET A 1 -2.37 16.61 -1.18
N THR A 2 -1.35 16.69 -0.33
CA THR A 2 0.05 16.69 -0.79
C THR A 2 0.52 15.27 -1.11
N TYR A 3 1.65 15.12 -1.80
CA TYR A 3 2.31 13.81 -2.00
C TYR A 3 2.52 13.07 -0.67
N VAL A 4 2.94 13.80 0.37
CA VAL A 4 3.23 13.24 1.70
C VAL A 4 1.96 12.74 2.37
N ASP A 5 0.88 13.54 2.32
CA ASP A 5 -0.41 13.15 2.91
C ASP A 5 -0.93 11.88 2.24
N LEU A 6 -0.97 11.86 0.91
CA LEU A 6 -1.48 10.72 0.15
C LEU A 6 -0.66 9.44 0.41
N THR A 7 0.66 9.56 0.42
CA THR A 7 1.56 8.42 0.67
C THR A 7 1.35 7.86 2.08
N THR A 8 1.16 8.74 3.08
CA THR A 8 0.91 8.36 4.47
C THR A 8 -0.46 7.70 4.64
N GLU A 9 -1.50 8.24 4.01
CA GLU A 9 -2.85 7.67 4.05
C GLU A 9 -2.89 6.26 3.42
N ILE A 10 -2.25 6.09 2.27
CA ILE A 10 -2.16 4.79 1.59
C ILE A 10 -1.41 3.78 2.43
N GLU A 11 -0.26 4.15 2.99
CA GLU A 11 0.50 3.26 3.88
C GLU A 11 -0.32 2.83 5.10
N THR A 12 -1.02 3.78 5.72
CA THR A 12 -1.87 3.52 6.88
C THR A 12 -2.99 2.55 6.50
N PHE A 13 -3.64 2.76 5.36
CA PHE A 13 -4.65 1.85 4.85
C PHE A 13 -4.09 0.43 4.63
N ILE A 14 -2.93 0.31 3.96
CA ILE A 14 -2.28 -0.98 3.70
C ILE A 14 -2.00 -1.72 5.01
N LYS A 15 -1.42 -1.05 6.01
CA LYS A 15 -1.15 -1.66 7.32
C LYS A 15 -2.44 -2.13 8.01
N ASN A 16 -3.48 -1.30 7.99
CA ASN A 16 -4.75 -1.63 8.61
C ASN A 16 -5.40 -2.85 7.95
N ILE A 17 -5.48 -2.89 6.61
CA ILE A 17 -6.13 -3.99 5.90
C ILE A 17 -5.37 -5.30 6.06
N LEU A 18 -4.04 -5.28 6.19
CA LEU A 18 -3.24 -6.49 6.42
C LEU A 18 -3.47 -7.09 7.81
N SER A 19 -3.81 -6.25 8.80
CA SER A 19 -4.16 -6.67 10.16
C SER A 19 -5.63 -7.01 10.37
N ASP A 20 -6.47 -6.77 9.36
CA ASP A 20 -7.92 -6.98 9.43
C ASP A 20 -8.25 -8.48 9.60
N THR A 21 -9.25 -8.80 10.44
CA THR A 21 -9.65 -10.19 10.73
C THR A 21 -10.91 -10.64 9.99
N THR A 22 -11.59 -9.72 9.29
CA THR A 22 -12.80 -9.96 8.50
C THR A 22 -12.48 -10.70 7.21
N TYR A 23 -11.40 -10.30 6.54
CA TYR A 23 -11.02 -10.83 5.23
C TYR A 23 -10.00 -11.96 5.33
N THR A 24 -10.00 -12.86 4.35
CA THR A 24 -8.94 -13.87 4.20
C THR A 24 -7.59 -13.23 3.94
N VAL A 25 -6.49 -13.95 4.20
CA VAL A 25 -5.12 -13.49 3.90
C VAL A 25 -5.00 -13.04 2.44
N GLU A 26 -5.52 -13.84 1.50
CA GLU A 26 -5.47 -13.55 0.06
C GLU A 26 -6.22 -12.25 -0.28
N GLN A 27 -7.42 -12.05 0.26
CA GLN A 27 -8.19 -10.82 0.07
C GLN A 27 -7.46 -9.59 0.64
N ARG A 28 -6.84 -9.71 1.83
CA ARG A 28 -6.09 -8.60 2.44
C ARG A 28 -4.88 -8.21 1.60
N LEU A 29 -4.14 -9.19 1.08
CA LEU A 29 -3.04 -8.96 0.14
C LEU A 29 -3.54 -8.31 -1.16
N GLY A 30 -4.68 -8.77 -1.70
CA GLY A 30 -5.32 -8.17 -2.87
C GLY A 30 -5.70 -6.70 -2.65
N PHE A 31 -6.30 -6.37 -1.51
CA PHE A 31 -6.60 -4.97 -1.15
C PHE A 31 -5.35 -4.14 -0.95
N ALA A 32 -4.34 -4.66 -0.25
CA ALA A 32 -3.07 -3.97 -0.04
C ALA A 32 -2.39 -3.61 -1.38
N TYR A 33 -2.31 -4.59 -2.30
CA TYR A 33 -1.74 -4.38 -3.62
C TYR A 33 -2.57 -3.39 -4.46
N GLY A 34 -3.90 -3.49 -4.42
CA GLY A 34 -4.79 -2.54 -5.09
C GLY A 34 -4.60 -1.09 -4.61
N SER A 35 -4.39 -0.89 -3.30
CA SER A 35 -4.11 0.42 -2.73
C SER A 35 -2.74 0.96 -3.15
N TYR A 36 -1.71 0.12 -3.21
CA TYR A 36 -0.41 0.50 -3.78
C TYR A 36 -0.52 0.96 -5.24
N LEU A 37 -1.25 0.23 -6.09
CA LEU A 37 -1.47 0.64 -7.48
C LEU A 37 -2.26 1.94 -7.58
N THR A 38 -3.24 2.14 -6.70
CA THR A 38 -4.02 3.38 -6.62
C THR A 38 -3.13 4.57 -6.29
N TRP A 39 -2.23 4.42 -5.31
CA TRP A 39 -1.22 5.43 -5.01
C TRP A 39 -0.35 5.75 -6.23
N HIS A 40 0.15 4.73 -6.92
CA HIS A 40 0.97 4.89 -8.12
C HIS A 40 0.24 5.65 -9.24
N ALA A 41 -1.07 5.41 -9.42
CA ALA A 41 -1.90 6.14 -10.37
C ALA A 41 -2.12 7.61 -9.97
N LEU A 42 -2.29 7.89 -8.68
CA LEU A 42 -2.57 9.23 -8.17
C LEU A 42 -1.35 10.16 -8.19
N ILE A 43 -0.15 9.62 -7.93
CA ILE A 43 1.10 10.41 -7.92
C ILE A 43 1.68 10.68 -9.32
N LYS A 44 1.15 10.03 -10.37
CA LYS A 44 1.47 10.31 -11.79
C LYS A 44 2.98 10.42 -12.11
N GLY A 45 3.81 9.57 -11.51
CA GLY A 45 5.26 9.56 -11.77
C GLY A 45 6.10 10.56 -10.97
N THR A 46 5.51 11.30 -10.02
CA THR A 46 6.24 12.20 -9.10
C THR A 46 6.74 11.50 -7.84
N PHE A 47 6.92 10.18 -7.89
CA PHE A 47 7.22 9.38 -6.71
C PHE A 47 8.70 9.28 -6.42
N LYS A 48 9.01 9.13 -5.12
CA LYS A 48 10.36 8.81 -4.67
C LYS A 48 10.55 7.30 -4.74
N PRO A 49 11.66 6.80 -5.33
CA PRO A 49 11.94 5.37 -5.38
C PRO A 49 11.94 4.69 -3.99
N GLU A 50 12.30 5.42 -2.95
CA GLU A 50 12.28 4.95 -1.56
C GLU A 50 10.87 4.63 -1.08
N ASP A 51 9.92 5.51 -1.37
CA ASP A 51 8.51 5.34 -0.99
C ASP A 51 7.85 4.23 -1.80
N ASP A 52 8.16 4.15 -3.11
CA ASP A 52 7.70 3.06 -3.97
C ASP A 52 8.15 1.69 -3.44
N ARG A 53 9.44 1.53 -3.18
CA ARG A 53 9.99 0.29 -2.61
C ARG A 53 9.34 -0.03 -1.27
N ARG A 54 9.20 0.96 -0.39
CA ARG A 54 8.63 0.78 0.94
C ARG A 54 7.16 0.33 0.87
N LEU A 55 6.33 0.97 0.05
CA LEU A 55 4.94 0.57 -0.14
C LEU A 55 4.82 -0.79 -0.82
N TRP A 56 5.62 -1.06 -1.86
CA TRP A 56 5.66 -2.35 -2.53
C TRP A 56 5.94 -3.49 -1.55
N LEU A 57 6.96 -3.34 -0.69
CA LEU A 57 7.34 -4.36 0.29
C LEU A 57 6.23 -4.69 1.29
N LEU A 58 5.37 -3.71 1.64
CA LEU A 58 4.22 -3.97 2.52
C LEU A 58 3.17 -4.87 1.86
N THR A 59 3.09 -4.87 0.53
CA THR A 59 2.10 -5.68 -0.21
C THR A 59 2.58 -7.10 -0.50
N GLN A 60 3.85 -7.40 -0.24
CA GLN A 60 4.39 -8.72 -0.50
C GLN A 60 3.97 -9.67 0.62
N PRO A 61 3.64 -10.94 0.30
CA PRO A 61 3.54 -11.97 1.33
C PRO A 61 4.89 -12.07 2.04
N HIS A 62 4.90 -11.76 3.33
CA HIS A 62 6.03 -12.06 4.20
C HIS A 62 6.04 -13.58 4.41
N TYR A 63 6.78 -14.29 3.56
CA TYR A 63 7.15 -15.66 3.84
C TYR A 63 8.23 -15.59 4.92
N ASP A 64 7.84 -15.85 6.17
CA ASP A 64 8.78 -16.25 7.22
C ASP A 64 9.35 -17.64 6.93
#